data_AF-A0A932HJT0-F1
#
_entry.id   AF-A0A932HJT0-F1
#
_cell.length_a   1.000
_cell.length_b   1.000
_cell.length_c   1.000
_cell.angle_alpha   90.00
_cell.angle_beta   90.00
_cell.angle_gamma   90.00
#
_symmetry.space_group_name_H-M   'P 1'
#
loop_
_entity.id
_entity.type
_entity.pdbx_description
1 polymer ?
#
loop_
_entity_poly.entity_id
_entity_poly.type
_entity_poly.pdbx_seq_one_letter_code
_entity_poly.pdbx_strand_id
1 'polypeptide(L)'
;AGTWRLAQPVNLHLMPLWWRAERPEEVTVRAVHDGKELALLLVWSDATHDHTAMRPQDFRDAVAVEFSLTPDPPFFAMGARSEFVNIWMWKSERQADLEPVFQELEKVYPNLGIDSYPNPEISPLEQPTRHALTLKSAPTFVTGWGAGNIVSDPLRNSAAEDLTSQGFGTLRARPRADQAVHARGVYATDTYRVIFRRPLSPKGARAVSLTPGTVVPVAFAVWNGSAGDRDGKKSVTIWQDLHIEP
;
A
#
# COMPACT_ATOMS: atom_id res chain seq x y z
N ALA A 1 -6.78 -21.27 16.59
CA ALA A 1 -5.79 -20.33 17.13
C ALA A 1 -4.50 -20.50 16.34
N GLY A 2 -4.03 -19.46 15.63
CA GLY A 2 -3.17 -19.61 14.45
C GLY A 2 -1.66 -19.38 14.65
N THR A 3 -0.90 -19.70 13.59
CA THR A 3 0.57 -19.67 13.45
C THR A 3 1.25 -18.41 14.00
N TRP A 4 0.60 -17.25 13.94
CA TRP A 4 1.12 -15.97 14.44
C TRP A 4 1.48 -15.94 15.92
N ARG A 5 0.86 -16.79 16.76
CA ARG A 5 1.17 -16.85 18.20
C ARG A 5 2.58 -17.37 18.48
N LEU A 6 3.12 -18.19 17.57
CA LEU A 6 4.46 -18.78 17.70
C LEU A 6 5.55 -17.86 17.14
N ALA A 7 5.20 -16.94 16.24
CA ALA A 7 6.15 -15.98 15.68
C ALA A 7 6.52 -14.91 16.72
N GLN A 8 7.82 -14.70 16.95
CA GLN A 8 8.30 -13.68 17.88
C GLN A 8 7.92 -12.27 17.38
N PRO A 9 7.26 -11.43 18.21
CA PRO A 9 7.05 -10.03 17.88
C PRO A 9 8.34 -9.23 18.07
N VAL A 10 8.61 -8.32 17.14
CA VAL A 10 9.65 -7.30 17.25
C VAL A 10 8.96 -5.94 17.22
N ASN A 11 9.14 -5.15 18.28
CA ASN A 11 8.65 -3.78 18.34
C ASN A 11 9.72 -2.84 17.79
N LEU A 12 9.38 -2.07 16.78
CA LEU A 12 10.28 -1.13 16.13
C LEU A 12 9.79 0.29 16.36
N HIS A 13 10.66 1.15 16.88
CA HIS A 13 10.38 2.57 17.00
C HIS A 13 10.48 3.24 15.63
N LEU A 14 9.52 4.14 15.36
CA LEU A 14 9.44 4.90 14.13
C LEU A 14 9.87 6.34 14.36
N MET A 15 10.66 6.85 13.42
CA MET A 15 11.12 8.23 13.37
C MET A 15 10.35 9.00 12.28
N PRO A 16 9.90 10.23 12.55
CA PRO A 16 9.19 11.01 11.54
C PRO A 16 10.18 11.61 10.54
N LEU A 17 9.89 11.54 9.25
CA LEU A 17 10.65 12.30 8.24
C LEU A 17 10.31 13.79 8.23
N TRP A 18 9.16 14.15 8.81
CA TRP A 18 8.66 15.53 8.94
C TRP A 18 8.26 15.79 10.37
N TRP A 19 8.74 16.89 10.96
CA TRP A 19 8.41 17.27 12.33
C TRP A 19 6.91 17.51 12.51
N ARG A 20 6.28 16.74 13.41
CA ARG A 20 4.85 16.83 13.75
C ARG A 20 4.58 16.14 15.08
N ALA A 21 3.54 16.58 15.78
CA ALA A 21 3.14 16.03 17.07
C ALA A 21 2.40 14.68 16.91
N GLU A 22 1.39 14.64 16.04
CA GLU A 22 0.61 13.42 15.78
C GLU A 22 1.31 12.57 14.73
N ARG A 23 1.71 11.35 15.12
CA ARG A 23 2.41 10.40 14.26
C ARG A 23 2.36 8.99 14.85
N PRO A 24 2.43 7.95 14.00
CA PRO A 24 2.78 6.62 14.48
C PRO A 24 4.19 6.62 15.07
N GLU A 25 4.34 6.06 16.28
CA GLU A 25 5.62 6.01 16.99
C GLU A 25 6.23 4.61 17.05
N GLU A 26 5.41 3.56 16.90
CA GLU A 26 5.85 2.17 16.95
C GLU A 26 5.09 1.32 15.93
N VAL A 27 5.75 0.29 15.43
CA VAL A 27 5.13 -0.81 14.71
C VAL A 27 5.64 -2.13 15.25
N THR A 28 4.73 -3.05 15.59
CA THR A 28 5.08 -4.43 15.92
C THR A 28 5.07 -5.26 14.66
N VAL A 29 6.16 -5.97 14.40
CA VAL A 29 6.32 -6.85 13.25
C VAL A 29 6.44 -8.31 13.71
N ARG A 30 5.77 -9.21 13.01
CA ARG A 30 6.00 -10.67 13.08
C ARG A 30 6.24 -11.18 11.66
N ALA A 31 7.16 -12.12 11.52
CA ALA A 31 7.46 -12.78 10.26
C ALA A 31 7.31 -14.29 10.39
N VAL A 32 6.78 -14.94 9.36
CA VAL A 32 6.75 -16.40 9.22
C VAL A 32 6.96 -16.76 7.76
N HIS A 33 7.59 -17.91 7.49
CA HIS A 33 7.61 -18.50 6.15
C HIS A 33 7.34 -20.01 6.24
N ASP A 34 6.88 -20.59 5.13
CA ASP A 34 6.65 -22.03 4.97
C ASP A 34 7.65 -22.69 4.01
N GLY A 35 8.73 -21.97 3.68
CA GLY A 35 9.72 -22.36 2.67
C GLY A 35 9.30 -22.06 1.22
N LYS A 36 8.09 -21.55 0.99
CA LYS A 36 7.58 -21.14 -0.32
C LYS A 36 7.14 -19.68 -0.36
N GLU A 37 6.51 -19.19 0.70
CA GLU A 37 6.06 -17.81 0.85
C GLU A 37 6.54 -17.21 2.18
N LEU A 38 6.82 -15.90 2.15
CA LEU A 38 6.98 -15.08 3.35
C LEU A 38 5.65 -14.41 3.67
N ALA A 39 5.29 -14.38 4.96
CA ALA A 39 4.23 -13.54 5.48
C ALA A 39 4.76 -12.61 6.57
N LEU A 40 4.42 -11.32 6.46
CA LEU A 40 4.73 -10.30 7.46
C LEU A 40 3.44 -9.75 8.04
N LEU A 41 3.27 -9.81 9.36
CA LEU A 41 2.19 -9.17 10.09
C LEU A 41 2.72 -7.90 10.75
N LEU A 42 2.14 -6.77 10.40
CA LEU A 42 2.44 -5.46 10.96
C LEU A 42 1.24 -4.98 11.76
N VAL A 43 1.51 -4.48 12.96
CA VAL A 43 0.48 -3.99 13.90
C VAL A 43 0.92 -2.64 14.43
N TRP A 44 0.05 -1.64 14.32
CA TRP A 44 0.27 -0.32 14.91
C TRP A 44 -1.04 0.24 15.45
N SER A 45 -0.94 1.07 16.48
CA SER A 45 -2.07 1.80 17.04
C SER A 45 -2.42 2.99 16.16
N ASP A 46 -3.72 3.18 15.95
CA ASP A 46 -4.27 4.31 15.23
C ASP A 46 -5.66 4.57 15.81
N ALA A 47 -5.93 5.79 16.28
CA ALA A 47 -7.22 6.13 16.87
C ALA A 47 -8.31 6.35 15.81
N THR A 48 -7.91 6.39 14.55
CA THR A 48 -8.76 6.68 13.40
C THR A 48 -8.72 5.52 12.41
N HIS A 49 -9.81 5.40 11.65
CA HIS A 49 -9.93 4.42 10.58
C HIS A 49 -10.06 5.13 9.24
N ASP A 50 -8.96 5.75 8.79
CA ASP A 50 -8.95 6.54 7.57
C ASP A 50 -8.80 5.64 6.34
N HIS A 51 -9.90 4.98 5.98
CA HIS A 51 -9.99 4.00 4.88
C HIS A 51 -10.60 4.55 3.60
N THR A 52 -10.75 5.87 3.51
CA THR A 52 -11.27 6.54 2.31
C THR A 52 -10.45 7.79 2.03
N ALA A 53 -10.13 8.04 0.76
CA ALA A 53 -9.46 9.27 0.32
C ALA A 53 -10.29 9.96 -0.78
N MET A 54 -11.56 10.23 -0.48
CA MET A 54 -12.53 10.75 -1.45
C MET A 54 -12.54 12.27 -1.54
N ARG A 55 -12.36 12.98 -0.42
CA ARG A 55 -12.26 14.46 -0.43
C ARG A 55 -10.80 14.89 -0.61
N PRO A 56 -10.52 16.08 -1.15
CA PRO A 56 -9.15 16.58 -1.31
C PRO A 56 -8.33 16.66 -0.02
N GLN A 57 -9.00 16.83 1.12
CA GLN A 57 -8.41 16.87 2.45
C GLN A 57 -8.28 15.49 3.13
N ASP A 58 -8.84 14.43 2.53
CA ASP A 58 -8.80 13.09 3.10
C ASP A 58 -7.51 12.39 2.70
N PHE A 59 -6.79 11.91 3.71
CA PHE A 59 -5.63 11.04 3.53
C PHE A 59 -5.96 9.67 4.11
N ARG A 60 -5.35 8.64 3.54
CA ARG A 60 -5.56 7.25 3.95
C ARG A 60 -4.46 6.79 4.88
N ASP A 61 -4.80 5.85 5.74
CA ASP A 61 -3.81 5.05 6.45
C ASP A 61 -3.06 4.13 5.49
N ALA A 62 -1.77 3.96 5.73
CA ALA A 62 -0.94 3.08 4.93
C ALA A 62 0.21 2.51 5.76
N VAL A 63 0.71 1.37 5.30
CA VAL A 63 1.95 0.79 5.81
C VAL A 63 2.76 0.22 4.65
N ALA A 64 4.08 0.34 4.74
CA ALA A 64 4.99 -0.20 3.74
C ALA A 64 6.14 -0.97 4.38
N VAL A 65 6.62 -1.95 3.62
CA VAL A 65 7.84 -2.71 3.88
C VAL A 65 8.78 -2.46 2.71
N GLU A 66 9.98 -1.97 3.00
CA GLU A 66 11.03 -1.72 2.02
C GLU A 66 12.14 -2.75 2.20
N PHE A 67 12.64 -3.30 1.09
CA PHE A 67 13.73 -4.25 1.07
C PHE A 67 14.87 -3.74 0.21
N SER A 68 16.08 -3.92 0.71
CA SER A 68 17.27 -3.80 -0.13
C SER A 68 17.35 -4.96 -1.12
N LEU A 69 17.88 -4.67 -2.32
CA LEU A 69 18.21 -5.70 -3.31
C LEU A 69 19.65 -6.20 -3.19
N THR A 70 20.44 -5.60 -2.30
CA THR A 70 21.85 -5.90 -2.03
C THR A 70 22.11 -6.07 -0.53
N PRO A 71 23.13 -6.85 -0.12
CA PRO A 71 23.47 -7.00 1.30
C PRO A 71 23.95 -5.71 1.97
N ASP A 72 24.63 -4.84 1.22
CA ASP A 72 24.95 -3.47 1.64
C ASP A 72 23.80 -2.56 1.18
N PRO A 73 22.90 -2.14 2.09
CA PRO A 73 21.68 -1.48 1.69
C PRO A 73 21.93 0.01 1.38
N PRO A 74 21.24 0.58 0.37
CA PRO A 74 21.37 1.99 0.04
C PRO A 74 20.70 2.89 1.10
N PHE A 75 20.53 4.17 0.82
CA PHE A 75 19.80 5.05 1.74
C PHE A 75 18.38 4.52 2.04
N PHE A 76 18.04 4.38 3.33
CA PHE A 76 16.78 3.78 3.80
C PHE A 76 15.53 4.56 3.41
N ALA A 77 15.66 5.82 3.00
CA ALA A 77 14.55 6.58 2.46
C ALA A 77 14.40 6.36 0.95
N MET A 78 14.15 5.10 0.58
CA MET A 78 13.76 4.67 -0.76
C MET A 78 14.90 4.55 -1.79
N GLY A 79 16.11 4.25 -1.33
CA GLY A 79 17.30 4.03 -2.15
C GLY A 79 18.02 5.30 -2.58
N ALA A 80 18.89 5.18 -3.60
CA ALA A 80 19.57 6.31 -4.22
C ALA A 80 19.77 6.06 -5.72
N ARG A 81 20.43 6.99 -6.43
CA ARG A 81 20.60 6.92 -7.89
C ARG A 81 21.29 5.61 -8.30
N SER A 82 20.60 4.80 -9.10
CA SER A 82 21.03 3.45 -9.53
C SER A 82 21.05 2.38 -8.43
N GLU A 83 20.68 2.73 -7.20
CA GLU A 83 20.59 1.81 -6.07
C GLU A 83 19.11 1.56 -5.76
N PHE A 84 18.60 0.47 -6.33
CA PHE A 84 17.18 0.16 -6.30
C PHE A 84 16.76 -0.55 -5.02
N VAL A 85 15.57 -0.22 -4.55
CA VAL A 85 14.85 -0.94 -3.49
C VAL A 85 13.54 -1.50 -4.02
N ASN A 86 13.03 -2.54 -3.35
CA ASN A 86 11.69 -3.09 -3.57
C ASN A 86 10.80 -2.73 -2.39
N ILE A 87 9.62 -2.18 -2.64
CA ILE A 87 8.73 -1.70 -1.59
C ILE A 87 7.36 -2.38 -1.76
N TRP A 88 6.85 -2.98 -0.70
CA TRP A 88 5.49 -3.50 -0.62
C TRP A 88 4.66 -2.48 0.16
N MET A 89 3.59 -1.96 -0.42
CA MET A 89 2.78 -0.93 0.21
C MET A 89 1.33 -1.36 0.28
N TRP A 90 0.77 -1.41 1.48
CA TRP A 90 -0.67 -1.56 1.70
C TRP A 90 -1.27 -0.19 1.98
N LYS A 91 -2.46 0.05 1.46
CA LYS A 91 -3.22 1.28 1.73
C LYS A 91 -4.67 0.94 2.05
N SER A 92 -5.25 1.63 3.03
CA SER A 92 -6.56 1.34 3.60
C SER A 92 -7.72 1.59 2.63
N GLU A 93 -7.61 2.57 1.74
CA GLU A 93 -8.57 2.83 0.65
C GLU A 93 -8.60 1.69 -0.35
N ARG A 94 -7.44 1.12 -0.70
CA ARG A 94 -7.40 -0.04 -1.59
C ARG A 94 -7.99 -1.27 -0.93
N GLN A 95 -7.90 -1.39 0.40
CA GLN A 95 -8.61 -2.44 1.15
C GLN A 95 -10.12 -2.23 1.12
N ALA A 96 -10.59 -0.99 1.28
CA ALA A 96 -12.01 -0.65 1.25
C ALA A 96 -12.64 -0.85 -0.14
N ASP A 97 -11.88 -0.66 -1.22
CA ASP A 97 -12.33 -0.92 -2.60
C ASP A 97 -12.56 -2.41 -2.90
N LEU A 98 -11.98 -3.31 -2.09
CA LEU A 98 -12.18 -4.76 -2.23
C LEU A 98 -13.42 -5.28 -1.48
N GLU A 99 -14.07 -4.43 -0.68
CA GLU A 99 -15.32 -4.78 -0.02
C GLU A 99 -16.48 -4.84 -1.05
N PRO A 100 -17.57 -5.57 -0.77
CA PRO A 100 -18.67 -5.75 -1.73
C PRO A 100 -19.32 -4.46 -2.24
N VAL A 101 -19.22 -3.38 -1.47
CA VAL A 101 -19.73 -2.05 -1.84
C VAL A 101 -18.55 -1.17 -2.21
N PHE A 102 -18.42 -0.88 -3.50
CA PHE A 102 -17.38 0.01 -4.02
C PHE A 102 -17.51 1.43 -3.45
N GLN A 103 -16.36 2.09 -3.19
CA GLN A 103 -16.33 3.41 -2.59
C GLN A 103 -16.54 4.49 -3.67
N GLU A 104 -17.77 4.98 -3.83
CA GLU A 104 -18.11 6.07 -4.76
C GLU A 104 -18.32 7.40 -4.03
N LEU A 105 -18.18 8.51 -4.76
CA LEU A 105 -18.33 9.89 -4.25
C LEU A 105 -19.67 10.12 -3.55
N GLU A 106 -20.73 9.46 -3.98
CA GLU A 106 -22.07 9.53 -3.37
C GLU A 106 -22.10 9.05 -1.91
N LYS A 107 -21.11 8.25 -1.45
CA LYS A 107 -20.97 7.91 -0.03
C LYS A 107 -20.67 9.14 0.84
N VAL A 108 -19.95 10.11 0.29
CA VAL A 108 -19.63 11.38 0.96
C VAL A 108 -20.64 12.46 0.59
N TYR A 109 -21.08 12.48 -0.66
CA TYR A 109 -21.98 13.47 -1.23
C TYR A 109 -23.26 12.80 -1.76
N PRO A 110 -24.20 12.39 -0.89
CA PRO A 110 -25.38 11.61 -1.30
C PRO A 110 -26.30 12.36 -2.29
N ASN A 111 -26.18 13.68 -2.34
CA ASN A 111 -26.98 14.54 -3.22
C ASN A 111 -26.23 14.98 -4.49
N LEU A 112 -25.06 14.40 -4.79
CA LEU A 112 -24.26 14.71 -5.98
C LEU A 112 -25.13 14.58 -7.24
N GLY A 113 -25.10 15.63 -8.06
CA GLY A 113 -25.64 15.64 -9.41
C GLY A 113 -24.51 15.64 -10.42
N ILE A 114 -24.76 15.04 -11.58
CA ILE A 114 -23.85 15.00 -12.71
C ILE A 114 -24.49 15.84 -13.81
N ASP A 115 -23.87 16.99 -14.13
CA ASP A 115 -24.39 17.91 -15.15
C ASP A 115 -24.08 17.40 -16.57
N SER A 116 -22.83 17.04 -16.83
CA SER A 116 -22.40 16.40 -18.08
C SER A 116 -21.04 15.74 -17.87
N TYR A 117 -20.88 14.51 -18.36
CA TYR A 117 -19.58 13.85 -18.43
C TYR A 117 -19.28 13.56 -19.91
N PRO A 118 -18.06 13.83 -20.40
CA PRO A 118 -17.71 13.51 -21.78
C PRO A 118 -17.64 11.99 -21.94
N ASN A 119 -18.77 11.38 -22.31
CA ASN A 119 -18.84 10.02 -22.79
C ASN A 119 -19.58 9.99 -24.13
N PRO A 120 -18.86 10.18 -25.26
CA PRO A 120 -19.44 10.17 -26.60
C PRO A 120 -19.94 8.79 -27.03
N GLU A 121 -19.69 7.73 -26.24
CA GLU A 121 -20.24 6.39 -26.50
C GLU A 121 -21.70 6.25 -26.05
N ILE A 122 -22.22 7.21 -25.26
CA ILE A 122 -23.60 7.24 -24.76
C ILE A 122 -24.26 8.55 -25.20
N SER A 123 -25.49 8.46 -25.73
CA SER A 123 -26.27 9.64 -26.09
C SER A 123 -26.38 10.59 -24.90
N PRO A 124 -26.27 11.93 -25.08
CA PRO A 124 -26.47 12.89 -23.99
C PRO A 124 -27.78 12.73 -23.23
N LEU A 125 -28.83 12.19 -23.87
CA LEU A 125 -30.13 11.92 -23.25
C LEU A 125 -30.16 10.66 -22.37
N GLU A 126 -29.19 9.77 -22.54
CA GLU A 126 -29.08 8.49 -21.82
C GLU A 126 -27.98 8.53 -20.76
N GLN A 127 -27.26 9.66 -20.64
CA GLN A 127 -26.21 9.81 -19.65
C GLN A 127 -26.80 9.80 -18.23
N PRO A 128 -26.19 9.06 -17.29
CA PRO A 128 -26.62 9.06 -15.91
C PRO A 128 -26.39 10.44 -15.29
N THR A 129 -27.44 11.02 -14.69
CA THR A 129 -27.34 12.28 -13.93
C THR A 129 -26.96 12.06 -12.47
N ARG A 130 -26.95 10.80 -12.01
CA ARG A 130 -26.59 10.33 -10.65
C ARG A 130 -26.12 8.87 -10.70
N HIS A 131 -25.41 8.43 -9.67
CA HIS A 131 -25.04 7.02 -9.48
C HIS A 131 -24.25 6.43 -10.67
N ALA A 132 -23.43 7.27 -11.31
CA ALA A 132 -22.59 6.86 -12.41
C ALA A 132 -21.36 6.13 -11.85
N LEU A 133 -21.38 4.80 -11.89
CA LEU A 133 -20.25 4.01 -11.43
C LEU A 133 -19.04 4.20 -12.35
N THR A 134 -17.86 4.36 -11.75
CA THR A 134 -16.60 4.46 -12.50
C THR A 134 -16.40 3.22 -13.40
N LEU A 135 -16.81 2.04 -12.92
CA LEU A 135 -16.76 0.76 -13.65
C LEU A 135 -17.61 0.71 -14.93
N LYS A 136 -18.59 1.59 -15.08
CA LYS A 136 -19.44 1.69 -16.29
C LYS A 136 -18.90 2.72 -17.30
N SER A 137 -17.83 3.43 -16.96
CA SER A 137 -17.23 4.45 -17.82
C SER A 137 -16.26 3.83 -18.81
N ALA A 138 -16.17 4.39 -20.01
CA ALA A 138 -15.15 3.98 -20.97
C ALA A 138 -13.76 4.45 -20.50
N PRO A 139 -12.74 3.57 -20.47
CA PRO A 139 -11.40 3.90 -19.95
C PRO A 139 -10.75 5.09 -20.65
N THR A 140 -11.07 5.35 -21.93
CA THR A 140 -10.61 6.52 -22.69
C THR A 140 -10.94 7.85 -22.00
N PHE A 141 -12.07 7.93 -21.31
CA PHE A 141 -12.54 9.14 -20.61
C PHE A 141 -12.20 9.14 -19.12
N VAL A 142 -11.75 7.99 -18.59
CA VAL A 142 -11.12 7.86 -17.26
C VAL A 142 -9.62 7.73 -17.49
N THR A 143 -8.99 8.82 -17.94
CA THR A 143 -7.65 8.81 -18.55
C THR A 143 -6.57 8.14 -17.72
N GLY A 144 -6.63 8.24 -16.38
CA GLY A 144 -5.73 7.50 -15.50
C GLY A 144 -5.87 5.98 -15.65
N TRP A 145 -7.11 5.48 -15.65
CA TRP A 145 -7.41 4.06 -15.91
C TRP A 145 -7.04 3.69 -17.35
N GLY A 146 -7.42 4.50 -18.34
CA GLY A 146 -7.09 4.29 -19.75
C GLY A 146 -5.58 4.24 -20.04
N ALA A 147 -4.78 5.00 -19.29
CA ALA A 147 -3.32 4.98 -19.35
C ALA A 147 -2.68 3.79 -18.58
N GLY A 148 -3.50 2.93 -17.97
CA GLY A 148 -3.04 1.76 -17.21
C GLY A 148 -2.51 2.09 -15.82
N ASN A 149 -2.75 3.29 -15.29
CA ASN A 149 -2.32 3.70 -13.95
C ASN A 149 -2.96 2.79 -12.88
N ILE A 150 -2.13 2.13 -12.07
CA ILE A 150 -2.58 1.16 -11.06
C ILE A 150 -3.37 1.84 -9.94
N VAL A 151 -3.09 3.11 -9.67
CA VAL A 151 -3.78 3.91 -8.65
C VAL A 151 -5.20 4.26 -9.10
N SER A 152 -5.41 4.40 -10.40
CA SER A 152 -6.71 4.73 -11.00
C SER A 152 -7.47 3.50 -11.50
N ASP A 153 -6.95 2.28 -11.27
CA ASP A 153 -7.57 1.05 -11.76
C ASP A 153 -8.77 0.65 -10.89
N PRO A 154 -10.02 0.73 -11.38
CA PRO A 154 -11.20 0.36 -10.61
C PRO A 154 -11.38 -1.18 -10.51
N LEU A 155 -10.62 -1.96 -11.28
CA LEU A 155 -10.64 -3.42 -11.31
C LEU A 155 -9.52 -4.05 -10.47
N ARG A 156 -8.88 -3.26 -9.58
CA ARG A 156 -7.85 -3.77 -8.68
C ARG A 156 -8.40 -4.92 -7.84
N ASN A 157 -7.57 -5.93 -7.61
CA ASN A 157 -7.92 -7.13 -6.83
C ASN A 157 -6.99 -7.35 -5.63
N SER A 158 -6.18 -6.35 -5.30
CA SER A 158 -5.23 -6.38 -4.19
C SER A 158 -5.17 -5.02 -3.50
N ALA A 159 -5.12 -5.04 -2.17
CA ALA A 159 -4.88 -3.85 -1.35
C ALA A 159 -3.38 -3.47 -1.32
N ALA A 160 -2.51 -4.34 -1.83
CA ALA A 160 -1.07 -4.12 -1.89
C ALA A 160 -0.60 -3.63 -3.25
N GLU A 161 0.46 -2.84 -3.24
CA GLU A 161 1.26 -2.46 -4.39
C GLU A 161 2.66 -3.02 -4.21
N ASP A 162 3.21 -3.56 -5.30
CA ASP A 162 4.60 -3.95 -5.42
C ASP A 162 5.35 -2.89 -6.22
N LEU A 163 6.25 -2.18 -5.54
CA LEU A 163 6.84 -0.94 -5.99
C LEU A 163 8.37 -1.05 -6.07
N THR A 164 8.99 -0.15 -6.83
CA THR A 164 10.44 0.02 -6.87
C THR A 164 10.80 1.51 -6.85
N SER A 165 11.94 1.81 -6.25
CA SER A 165 12.49 3.16 -6.14
C SER A 165 14.00 3.13 -6.24
N GLN A 166 14.61 4.24 -6.65
CA GLN A 166 16.06 4.52 -6.68
C GLN A 166 16.33 5.94 -6.18
N GLY A 167 15.81 6.24 -5.00
CA GLY A 167 15.75 7.56 -4.40
C GLY A 167 14.33 8.11 -4.31
N PHE A 168 14.09 8.93 -3.28
CA PHE A 168 12.83 9.64 -3.11
C PHE A 168 12.42 10.38 -4.39
N GLY A 169 11.12 10.39 -4.70
CA GLY A 169 10.59 10.97 -5.93
C GLY A 169 10.68 10.09 -7.18
N THR A 170 11.31 8.89 -7.09
CA THR A 170 11.40 7.95 -8.24
C THR A 170 10.53 6.70 -8.10
N LEU A 171 9.71 6.66 -7.04
CA LEU A 171 8.79 5.57 -6.73
C LEU A 171 7.87 5.28 -7.92
N ARG A 172 7.81 4.02 -8.31
CA ARG A 172 6.89 3.55 -9.34
C ARG A 172 6.41 2.13 -9.07
N ALA A 173 5.25 1.80 -9.60
CA ALA A 173 4.77 0.42 -9.60
C ALA A 173 5.70 -0.46 -10.46
N ARG A 174 5.97 -1.69 -9.99
CA ARG A 174 6.51 -2.74 -10.85
C ARG A 174 5.44 -3.14 -11.89
N PRO A 175 5.82 -3.72 -13.05
CA PRO A 175 4.85 -4.12 -14.08
C PRO A 175 3.69 -4.94 -13.52
N ARG A 176 2.49 -4.82 -14.09
CA ARG A 176 1.29 -5.55 -13.62
C ARG A 176 1.51 -7.06 -13.57
N ALA A 177 2.22 -7.62 -14.54
CA ALA A 177 2.58 -9.04 -14.57
C ALA A 177 3.49 -9.47 -13.40
N ASP A 178 4.22 -8.53 -12.79
CA ASP A 178 5.17 -8.78 -11.70
C ASP A 178 4.59 -8.46 -10.32
N GLN A 179 3.38 -7.87 -10.24
CA GLN A 179 2.68 -7.62 -8.98
C GLN A 179 2.37 -8.96 -8.30
N ALA A 180 3.19 -9.35 -7.32
CA ALA A 180 3.11 -10.65 -6.65
C ALA A 180 2.79 -10.54 -5.15
N VAL A 181 2.63 -9.31 -4.66
CA VAL A 181 2.34 -9.05 -3.24
C VAL A 181 0.84 -9.04 -3.02
N HIS A 182 0.40 -9.85 -2.07
CA HIS A 182 -0.95 -9.81 -1.54
C HIS A 182 -0.90 -9.18 -0.15
N ALA A 183 -1.90 -8.37 0.17
CA ALA A 183 -2.08 -7.92 1.54
C ALA A 183 -3.54 -7.89 1.95
N ARG A 184 -3.76 -8.03 3.26
CA ARG A 184 -5.04 -7.84 3.91
C ARG A 184 -4.86 -7.04 5.19
N GLY A 185 -5.61 -5.96 5.31
CA GLY A 185 -5.69 -5.13 6.51
C GLY A 185 -7.01 -5.31 7.23
N VAL A 186 -6.95 -5.31 8.56
CA VAL A 186 -8.13 -5.24 9.43
C VAL A 186 -7.89 -4.16 10.47
N TYR A 187 -8.87 -3.29 10.68
CA TYR A 187 -8.89 -2.33 11.76
C TYR A 187 -9.87 -2.79 12.83
N ALA A 188 -9.43 -2.86 14.08
CA ALA A 188 -10.29 -3.18 15.22
C ALA A 188 -9.65 -2.69 16.52
N THR A 189 -10.45 -2.01 17.34
CA THR A 189 -10.04 -1.48 18.65
C THR A 189 -8.81 -0.59 18.54
N ASP A 190 -8.92 0.47 17.74
CA ASP A 190 -7.89 1.50 17.56
C ASP A 190 -6.52 0.96 17.16
N THR A 191 -6.54 -0.07 16.31
CA THR A 191 -5.34 -0.80 15.88
C THR A 191 -5.55 -1.37 14.50
N TYR A 192 -4.58 -1.12 13.62
CA TYR A 192 -4.47 -1.84 12.36
C TYR A 192 -3.66 -3.13 12.52
N ARG A 193 -4.07 -4.16 11.80
CA ARG A 193 -3.33 -5.41 11.59
C ARG A 193 -3.28 -5.67 10.11
N VAL A 194 -2.10 -5.56 9.52
CA VAL A 194 -1.89 -5.76 8.09
C VAL A 194 -0.95 -6.94 7.87
N ILE A 195 -1.40 -7.88 7.05
CA ILE A 195 -0.58 -9.01 6.63
C ILE A 195 -0.17 -8.78 5.19
N PHE A 196 1.13 -8.81 4.90
CA PHE A 196 1.68 -9.00 3.56
C PHE A 196 2.03 -10.46 3.34
N ARG A 197 1.84 -10.96 2.11
CA ARG A 197 2.26 -12.28 1.65
C ARG A 197 2.84 -12.20 0.26
N ARG A 198 3.95 -12.91 0.04
CA ARG A 198 4.62 -12.96 -1.26
C ARG A 198 5.51 -14.21 -1.36
N PRO A 199 5.56 -14.91 -2.51
CA PRO A 199 6.47 -16.05 -2.72
C PRO A 199 7.95 -15.71 -2.50
N LEU A 200 8.73 -16.60 -1.90
CA LEU A 200 10.15 -16.35 -1.62
C LEU A 200 10.95 -16.08 -2.90
N SER A 201 10.62 -16.80 -3.97
CA SER A 201 11.20 -16.62 -5.30
C SER A 201 10.81 -15.25 -5.90
N PRO A 202 11.79 -14.45 -6.37
CA PRO A 202 11.49 -13.19 -7.02
C PRO A 202 10.79 -13.39 -8.37
N LYS A 203 9.87 -12.48 -8.71
CA LYS A 203 9.23 -12.41 -10.02
C LYS A 203 9.53 -11.08 -10.69
N GLY A 204 10.17 -11.13 -11.86
CA GLY A 204 10.53 -9.95 -12.65
C GLY A 204 11.70 -9.15 -12.07
N ALA A 205 12.10 -8.10 -12.77
CA ALA A 205 13.21 -7.26 -12.37
C ALA A 205 12.89 -6.47 -11.08
N ARG A 206 13.92 -6.20 -10.27
CA ARG A 206 13.83 -5.39 -9.04
C ARG A 206 12.87 -5.94 -7.98
N ALA A 207 12.63 -7.24 -8.00
CA ALA A 207 11.98 -7.96 -6.89
C ALA A 207 13.07 -8.41 -5.90
N VAL A 208 12.81 -8.29 -4.60
CA VAL A 208 13.72 -8.83 -3.57
C VAL A 208 13.80 -10.36 -3.65
N SER A 209 14.98 -10.94 -3.46
CA SER A 209 15.16 -12.38 -3.27
C SER A 209 15.09 -12.70 -1.78
N LEU A 210 14.22 -13.64 -1.39
CA LEU A 210 13.99 -14.01 0.02
C LEU A 210 14.45 -15.46 0.25
N THR A 211 15.70 -15.74 -0.07
CA THR A 211 16.25 -17.11 -0.01
C THR A 211 16.39 -17.57 1.45
N PRO A 212 15.88 -18.76 1.81
CA PRO A 212 16.14 -19.37 3.12
C PRO A 212 17.64 -19.42 3.47
N GLY A 213 17.97 -19.14 4.73
CA GLY A 213 19.35 -19.04 5.22
C GLY A 213 20.06 -17.72 4.92
N THR A 214 19.35 -16.70 4.42
CA THR A 214 19.93 -15.37 4.13
C THR A 214 19.41 -14.29 5.08
N VAL A 215 20.15 -13.18 5.15
CA VAL A 215 19.73 -11.95 5.83
C VAL A 215 19.41 -10.91 4.77
N VAL A 216 18.22 -10.32 4.86
CA VAL A 216 17.73 -9.31 3.92
C VAL A 216 17.50 -7.99 4.67
N PRO A 217 18.16 -6.88 4.30
CA PRO A 217 17.88 -5.60 4.91
C PRO A 217 16.44 -5.16 4.63
N VAL A 218 15.70 -4.83 5.69
CA VAL A 218 14.28 -4.44 5.65
C VAL A 218 14.04 -3.14 6.43
N ALA A 219 13.19 -2.27 5.94
CA ALA A 219 12.74 -1.07 6.64
C ALA A 219 11.22 -0.93 6.55
N PHE A 220 10.63 -0.16 7.46
CA PHE A 220 9.19 -0.02 7.58
C PHE A 220 8.78 1.44 7.54
N ALA A 221 7.58 1.69 7.04
CA ALA A 221 6.97 3.02 7.07
C ALA A 221 5.48 2.94 7.37
N VAL A 222 4.97 3.88 8.17
CA VAL A 222 3.55 3.99 8.53
C VAL A 222 3.08 5.42 8.28
N TRP A 223 1.87 5.54 7.73
CA TRP A 223 1.16 6.79 7.49
C TRP A 223 -0.15 6.77 8.27
N ASN A 224 -0.42 7.83 9.03
CA ASN A 224 -1.71 8.10 9.65
C ASN A 224 -2.46 9.19 8.86
N GLY A 225 -3.64 8.83 8.34
CA GLY A 225 -4.46 9.69 7.49
C GLY A 225 -4.94 10.95 8.20
N SER A 226 -5.45 10.83 9.43
CA SER A 226 -5.97 11.95 10.22
C SER A 226 -4.92 12.99 10.58
N ALA A 227 -3.66 12.57 10.75
CA ALA A 227 -2.50 13.44 10.94
C ALA A 227 -2.01 14.10 9.63
N GLY A 228 -2.67 13.78 8.52
CA GLY A 228 -2.38 14.28 7.18
C GLY A 228 -1.10 13.72 6.58
N ASP A 229 -0.73 12.47 6.93
CA ASP A 229 0.40 11.77 6.35
C ASP A 229 0.10 11.35 4.91
N ARG A 230 1.08 11.58 4.03
CA ARG A 230 1.07 11.17 2.62
C ARG A 230 2.47 11.29 2.05
N ASP A 231 2.76 10.54 0.99
CA ASP A 231 4.04 10.61 0.29
C ASP A 231 5.23 10.50 1.28
N GLY A 232 6.12 11.50 1.31
CA GLY A 232 7.26 11.56 2.24
C GLY A 232 6.92 11.97 3.68
N LYS A 233 5.71 12.46 3.95
CA LYS A 233 5.25 12.78 5.30
C LYS A 233 4.71 11.51 5.95
N LYS A 234 5.59 10.83 6.68
CA LYS A 234 5.37 9.50 7.29
C LYS A 234 6.32 9.27 8.46
N SER A 235 6.13 8.17 9.18
CA SER A 235 7.08 7.65 10.18
C SER A 235 7.77 6.40 9.65
N VAL A 236 9.09 6.28 9.86
CA VAL A 236 9.93 5.21 9.27
C VAL A 236 10.90 4.60 10.27
N THR A 237 11.35 3.39 10.00
CA THR A 237 12.56 2.83 10.64
C THR A 237 13.79 3.12 9.78
N ILE A 238 14.99 2.95 10.37
CA ILE A 238 16.20 2.64 9.58
C ILE A 238 16.16 1.17 9.13
N TRP A 239 17.16 0.73 8.36
CA TRP A 239 17.35 -0.68 8.02
C TRP A 239 17.43 -1.55 9.28
N GLN A 240 16.74 -2.68 9.21
CA GLN A 240 16.74 -3.80 10.15
C GLN A 240 17.15 -5.05 9.39
N ASP A 241 17.57 -6.09 10.11
CA ASP A 241 17.92 -7.36 9.51
C ASP A 241 16.74 -8.34 9.57
N LEU A 242 16.25 -8.76 8.40
CA LEU A 242 15.30 -9.86 8.29
C LEU A 242 16.06 -11.16 8.03
N HIS A 243 16.14 -12.00 9.06
CA HIS A 243 16.70 -13.34 8.95
C HIS A 243 15.63 -14.30 8.37
N ILE A 244 15.90 -14.90 7.21
CA ILE A 244 15.07 -15.97 6.65
C ILE A 244 15.68 -17.29 7.12
N GLU A 245 14.98 -18.03 7.97
CA GLU A 245 15.49 -19.30 8.50
C GLU A 245 15.63 -20.36 7.38
N PRO A 246 16.55 -21.34 7.51
CA PRO A 246 16.75 -22.40 6.51
C PRO A 246 15.54 -23.29 6.23
#